data_AF-A0A290QMK2-F1
#
_entry.id   AF-A0A290QMK2-F1
#
_cell.length_a   1.000
_cell.length_b   1.000
_cell.length_c   1.000
_cell.angle_alpha   90.00
_cell.angle_beta   90.00
_cell.angle_gamma   90.00
#
_symmetry.space_group_name_H-M   'P 1'
#
loop_
_entity.id
_entity.type
_entity.pdbx_description
1 polymer ?
#
loop_
_entity_poly.entity_id
_entity_poly.type
_entity_poly.pdbx_seq_one_letter_code
_entity_poly.pdbx_strand_id
1 'polypeptide(L)'
;MKIGEMPKELISSRRAWIKERWHGIQDARTCALSRIMSHLFVLNSGALLAALTYISAQPNTKGSMLFPIWCFIVGTAAATIHAAIDYYTTEHMFTKFREDVSLFDAGALDWEVMISNTKKQPLEWMLYTIGPCAGVALLVGLLVGIARL
;
A
#
# COMPACT_ATOMS: atom_id res chain seq x y z
N MET A 1 21.64 -21.53 -16.79
CA MET A 1 23.11 -21.58 -16.52
C MET A 1 23.33 -21.57 -15.01
N LYS A 2 23.91 -22.64 -14.46
CA LYS A 2 24.05 -22.84 -13.00
C LYS A 2 25.13 -21.93 -12.41
N ILE A 3 24.97 -21.54 -11.14
CA ILE A 3 25.91 -20.63 -10.44
C ILE A 3 27.36 -21.11 -10.46
N GLY A 4 27.60 -22.43 -10.40
CA GLY A 4 28.94 -22.99 -10.44
C GLY A 4 29.69 -22.82 -11.76
N GLU A 5 29.00 -22.51 -12.86
CA GLU A 5 29.59 -22.39 -14.20
C GLU A 5 29.77 -20.92 -14.64
N MET A 6 29.34 -19.96 -13.81
CA MET A 6 29.30 -18.55 -14.18
C MET A 6 30.62 -17.82 -13.88
N PRO A 7 31.03 -16.87 -14.75
CA PRO A 7 32.12 -15.96 -14.45
C PRO A 7 31.85 -15.19 -13.15
N LYS A 8 32.87 -15.01 -12.32
CA LYS A 8 32.77 -14.29 -11.02
C LYS A 8 32.15 -12.89 -11.17
N GLU A 9 32.43 -12.20 -12.27
CA GLU A 9 31.88 -10.87 -12.59
C GLU A 9 30.37 -10.90 -12.86
N LEU A 10 29.87 -11.98 -13.46
CA LEU A 10 28.44 -12.13 -13.72
C LEU A 10 27.68 -12.39 -12.42
N ILE A 11 28.28 -13.16 -11.51
CA ILE A 11 27.71 -13.46 -10.19
C ILE A 11 27.64 -12.20 -9.33
N SER A 12 28.69 -11.36 -9.34
CA SER A 12 28.69 -10.11 -8.58
C SER A 12 27.66 -9.11 -9.11
N SER A 13 27.53 -8.97 -10.43
CA SER A 13 26.50 -8.14 -11.07
C SER A 13 25.07 -8.59 -10.70
N ARG A 14 24.80 -9.90 -10.76
CA ARG A 14 23.50 -10.47 -10.39
C ARG A 14 23.17 -10.27 -8.90
N ARG A 15 24.15 -10.42 -8.02
CA ARG A 15 23.99 -10.12 -6.58
C ARG A 15 23.75 -8.65 -6.31
N ALA A 16 24.41 -7.75 -7.05
CA ALA A 16 24.17 -6.32 -6.94
C ALA A 16 22.72 -5.97 -7.31
N TRP A 17 22.20 -6.55 -8.41
CA TRP A 17 20.79 -6.39 -8.80
C TRP A 17 19.82 -6.93 -7.74
N ILE A 18 20.08 -8.11 -7.17
CA ILE A 18 19.25 -8.67 -6.08
C ILE A 18 19.22 -7.72 -4.89
N LYS A 19 20.37 -7.17 -4.50
CA LYS A 19 20.50 -6.24 -3.37
C LYS A 19 19.74 -4.94 -3.62
N GLU A 20 19.88 -4.36 -4.81
CA GLU A 20 19.13 -3.15 -5.21
C GLU A 20 17.62 -3.41 -5.17
N ARG A 21 17.18 -4.55 -5.71
CA ARG A 21 15.76 -4.91 -5.70
C ARG A 21 15.23 -5.14 -4.28
N TRP A 22 16.02 -5.76 -3.43
CA TRP A 22 15.69 -5.96 -2.01
C TRP A 22 15.47 -4.64 -1.30
N HIS A 23 16.38 -3.67 -1.48
CA HIS A 23 16.22 -2.33 -0.92
C HIS A 23 14.95 -1.65 -1.43
N GLY A 24 14.70 -1.67 -2.75
CA GLY A 24 13.49 -1.05 -3.30
C GLY A 24 12.18 -1.63 -2.75
N ILE A 25 12.11 -2.96 -2.55
CA ILE A 25 10.93 -3.59 -1.95
C ILE A 25 10.81 -3.24 -0.46
N GLN A 26 11.92 -3.19 0.26
CA GLN A 26 11.94 -2.83 1.68
C GLN A 26 11.51 -1.37 1.91
N ASP A 27 11.92 -0.46 1.02
CA ASP A 27 11.50 0.94 1.05
C ASP A 27 10.01 1.06 0.74
N ALA A 28 9.51 0.37 -0.30
CA ALA A 28 8.09 0.34 -0.63
C ALA A 28 7.23 -0.16 0.54
N ARG A 29 7.67 -1.24 1.21
CA ARG A 29 7.03 -1.79 2.41
C ARG A 29 6.99 -0.78 3.55
N THR A 30 8.11 -0.10 3.83
CA THR A 30 8.21 0.89 4.90
C THR A 30 7.32 2.10 4.61
N CYS A 31 7.26 2.56 3.36
CA CYS A 31 6.36 3.61 2.90
C CYS A 31 4.88 3.20 3.01
N ALA A 32 4.53 1.96 2.65
CA ALA A 32 3.16 1.45 2.81
C ALA A 32 2.75 1.39 4.30
N LEU A 33 3.63 0.87 5.16
CA LEU A 33 3.38 0.78 6.60
C LEU A 33 3.23 2.17 7.23
N SER A 34 4.11 3.12 6.89
CA SER A 34 4.02 4.51 7.36
C SER A 34 2.70 5.16 6.93
N ARG A 35 2.26 4.92 5.68
CA ARG A 35 0.94 5.36 5.20
C ARG A 35 -0.19 4.76 6.01
N ILE A 36 -0.21 3.45 6.25
CA ILE A 36 -1.25 2.79 7.08
C ILE A 36 -1.30 3.40 8.47
N MET A 37 -0.15 3.55 9.13
CA MET A 37 -0.06 4.11 10.48
C MET A 37 -0.56 5.56 10.51
N SER A 38 -0.21 6.36 9.51
CA SER A 38 -0.69 7.75 9.40
C SER A 38 -2.20 7.81 9.26
N HIS A 39 -2.80 6.97 8.41
CA HIS A 39 -4.25 6.90 8.27
C HIS A 39 -4.92 6.46 9.58
N LEU A 40 -4.40 5.42 10.25
CA LEU A 40 -4.92 4.97 11.54
C LEU A 40 -4.83 6.04 12.62
N PHE A 41 -3.73 6.81 12.67
CA PHE A 41 -3.58 7.92 13.59
C PHE A 41 -4.58 9.04 13.31
N VAL A 42 -4.78 9.43 12.05
CA VAL A 42 -5.78 10.44 11.66
C VAL A 42 -7.20 9.99 12.02
N LEU A 43 -7.50 8.71 11.76
CA LEU A 43 -8.79 8.08 12.04
C LEU A 43 -9.06 8.04 13.56
N ASN A 44 -8.06 7.70 14.36
CA ASN A 44 -8.18 7.61 15.81
C ASN A 44 -8.18 8.97 16.52
N SER A 45 -7.41 9.97 16.05
CA SER A 45 -7.16 11.20 16.82
C SER A 45 -7.85 12.45 16.28
N GLY A 46 -7.89 12.67 14.96
CA GLY A 46 -8.40 13.91 14.38
C GLY A 46 -9.87 13.82 13.98
N ALA A 47 -10.25 12.74 13.31
CA ALA A 47 -11.59 12.55 12.77
C ALA A 47 -12.65 12.40 13.86
N LEU A 48 -12.35 11.57 14.86
CA LEU A 48 -13.25 11.31 15.98
C LEU A 48 -13.45 12.58 16.83
N LEU A 49 -12.37 13.30 17.11
CA LEU A 49 -12.42 14.53 17.90
C LEU A 49 -13.17 15.64 17.16
N ALA A 50 -12.92 15.82 15.86
CA ALA A 50 -13.62 16.81 15.05
C ALA A 50 -15.11 16.48 14.90
N ALA A 51 -15.47 15.22 14.66
CA ALA A 51 -16.86 14.79 14.57
C ALA A 51 -17.60 14.97 15.92
N LEU A 52 -16.99 14.59 17.03
CA LEU A 52 -17.56 14.77 18.37
C LEU A 52 -17.71 16.25 18.74
N THR A 53 -16.69 17.07 18.46
CA THR A 53 -16.70 18.51 18.73
C THR A 53 -17.80 19.20 17.91
N TYR A 54 -17.93 18.84 16.63
CA TYR A 54 -18.93 19.41 15.73
C TYR A 54 -20.36 18.98 16.08
N ILE A 55 -20.58 17.71 16.41
CA ILE A 55 -21.88 17.22 16.94
C ILE A 55 -22.23 17.92 18.26
N SER A 56 -21.25 18.13 19.15
CA SER A 56 -21.47 18.81 20.43
C SER A 56 -21.79 20.30 20.30
N ALA A 57 -21.39 20.94 19.20
CA ALA A 57 -21.49 22.39 19.02
C ALA A 57 -22.80 22.86 18.36
N GLN A 58 -23.59 21.97 17.73
CA GLN A 58 -24.84 22.38 17.05
C GLN A 58 -26.12 21.82 17.69
N PRO A 59 -27.09 22.67 18.08
CA PRO A 59 -28.30 22.24 18.77
C PRO A 59 -29.39 21.56 17.88
N ASN A 60 -29.27 21.53 16.55
CA ASN A 60 -30.35 21.12 15.62
C ASN A 60 -30.02 19.99 14.61
N THR A 61 -29.02 19.16 14.86
CA THR A 61 -28.38 18.31 13.84
C THR A 61 -28.90 16.88 13.71
N LYS A 62 -30.18 16.64 13.95
CA LYS A 62 -30.71 15.25 14.00
C LYS A 62 -30.85 14.52 12.65
N GLY A 63 -30.65 15.17 11.49
CA GLY A 63 -30.87 14.53 10.18
C GLY A 63 -29.82 14.77 9.08
N SER A 64 -29.22 15.97 8.99
CA SER A 64 -28.40 16.36 7.84
C SER A 64 -26.91 16.03 7.95
N MET A 65 -26.40 15.63 9.12
CA MET A 65 -24.96 15.42 9.37
C MET A 65 -24.51 13.96 9.27
N LEU A 66 -25.44 13.00 9.21
CA LEU A 66 -25.08 11.59 9.10
C LEU A 66 -24.35 11.29 7.79
N PHE A 67 -24.77 11.92 6.68
CA PHE A 67 -24.18 11.66 5.37
C PHE A 67 -22.70 12.07 5.28
N PRO A 68 -22.26 13.30 5.66
CA PRO A 68 -20.84 13.66 5.66
C PRO A 68 -19.98 12.77 6.57
N ILE A 69 -20.50 12.41 7.75
CA ILE A 69 -19.80 11.52 8.69
C ILE A 69 -19.61 10.13 8.08
N TRP A 70 -20.66 9.57 7.47
CA TRP A 70 -20.57 8.29 6.76
C TRP A 70 -19.62 8.35 5.56
N CYS A 71 -19.66 9.41 4.75
CA CYS A 71 -18.70 9.60 3.66
C CYS A 71 -17.25 9.65 4.17
N PHE A 72 -17.01 10.33 5.28
CA PHE A 72 -15.68 10.40 5.89
C PHE A 72 -15.21 9.04 6.42
N ILE A 73 -16.07 8.32 7.14
CA ILE A 73 -15.77 6.96 7.65
C ILE A 73 -15.48 6.01 6.49
N VAL A 74 -16.34 5.98 5.47
CA VAL A 74 -16.19 5.10 4.31
C VAL A 74 -14.94 5.45 3.51
N GLY A 75 -14.67 6.74 3.28
CA GLY A 75 -13.46 7.19 2.60
C GLY A 75 -12.18 6.79 3.33
N THR A 76 -12.17 6.94 4.67
CA THR A 76 -11.00 6.59 5.47
C THR A 76 -10.82 5.07 5.58
N ALA A 77 -11.91 4.31 5.71
CA ALA A 77 -11.88 2.85 5.68
C ALA A 77 -11.36 2.34 4.32
N ALA A 78 -11.84 2.89 3.21
CA ALA A 78 -11.38 2.54 1.87
C ALA A 78 -9.88 2.86 1.66
N ALA A 79 -9.41 4.03 2.12
CA ALA A 79 -7.99 4.38 2.07
C ALA A 79 -7.12 3.43 2.92
N THR A 80 -7.62 3.03 4.09
CA THR A 80 -6.92 2.08 4.97
C THR A 80 -6.87 0.68 4.34
N ILE A 81 -7.97 0.22 3.74
CA ILE A 81 -8.04 -1.06 3.02
C ILE A 81 -7.09 -1.04 1.81
N HIS A 82 -7.05 0.05 1.04
CA HIS A 82 -6.13 0.21 -0.09
C HIS A 82 -4.66 0.10 0.37
N ALA A 83 -4.30 0.84 1.42
CA ALA A 83 -2.95 0.80 1.97
C ALA A 83 -2.60 -0.59 2.53
N ALA A 84 -3.55 -1.29 3.16
CA ALA A 84 -3.37 -2.65 3.64
C ALA A 84 -3.15 -3.64 2.48
N ILE A 85 -3.94 -3.54 1.40
CA ILE A 85 -3.77 -4.36 0.19
C ILE A 85 -2.38 -4.10 -0.42
N ASP A 86 -1.95 -2.85 -0.52
CA ASP A 86 -0.61 -2.47 -1.02
C ASP A 86 0.51 -3.13 -0.19
N TYR A 87 0.38 -3.08 1.15
CA TYR A 87 1.32 -3.73 2.06
C TYR A 87 1.35 -5.25 1.88
N TYR A 88 0.20 -5.93 1.93
CA TYR A 88 0.16 -7.40 1.82
C TYR A 88 0.62 -7.89 0.44
N THR A 89 0.31 -7.16 -0.63
CA THR A 89 0.79 -7.47 -1.98
C THR A 89 2.31 -7.34 -2.05
N THR A 90 2.86 -6.26 -1.48
CA THR A 90 4.31 -6.05 -1.39
C THR A 90 5.01 -7.13 -0.57
N GLU A 91 4.43 -7.53 0.57
CA GLU A 91 4.96 -8.58 1.44
C GLU A 91 4.94 -9.96 0.75
N HIS A 92 3.85 -10.27 0.02
CA HIS A 92 3.76 -11.50 -0.76
C HIS A 92 4.80 -11.53 -1.88
N MET A 93 4.94 -10.43 -2.63
CA MET A 93 5.98 -10.30 -3.67
C MET A 93 7.38 -10.44 -3.09
N PHE A 94 7.64 -9.86 -1.92
CA PHE A 94 8.91 -9.97 -1.22
C PHE A 94 9.22 -11.41 -0.80
N THR A 95 8.24 -12.10 -0.21
CA THR A 95 8.39 -13.49 0.23
C THR A 95 8.71 -14.39 -0.95
N LYS A 96 7.96 -14.25 -2.05
CA LYS A 96 8.20 -14.99 -3.29
C LYS A 96 9.56 -14.66 -3.90
N PHE A 97 9.95 -13.38 -3.93
CA PHE A 97 11.27 -12.97 -4.40
C PHE A 97 12.40 -13.57 -3.56
N ARG A 98 12.23 -13.63 -2.23
CA ARG A 98 13.18 -14.25 -1.31
C ARG A 98 13.31 -15.75 -1.56
N GLU A 99 12.19 -16.44 -1.81
CA GLU A 99 12.18 -17.85 -2.21
C GLU A 99 12.92 -18.05 -3.54
N ASP A 100 12.61 -17.24 -4.55
CA ASP A 100 13.26 -17.30 -5.86
C ASP A 100 14.78 -17.05 -5.77
N VAL A 101 15.22 -16.09 -4.95
CA VAL A 101 16.64 -15.83 -4.67
C VAL A 101 17.29 -17.03 -3.99
N SER A 102 16.62 -17.67 -3.02
CA SER A 102 17.16 -18.85 -2.35
C SER A 102 17.31 -20.06 -3.31
N LEU A 103 16.37 -20.23 -4.24
CA LEU A 103 16.43 -21.26 -5.28
C LEU A 103 17.51 -20.95 -6.32
N PHE A 104 17.70 -19.67 -6.64
CA PHE A 104 18.79 -19.21 -7.49
C PHE A 104 20.14 -19.53 -6.84
N ASP A 105 20.35 -19.14 -5.57
CA ASP A 105 21.58 -19.42 -4.82
C ASP A 105 21.86 -20.93 -4.67
N ALA A 106 20.82 -21.75 -4.54
CA ALA A 106 20.92 -23.21 -4.55
C ALA A 106 21.24 -23.82 -5.94
N GLY A 107 21.26 -23.00 -7.00
CA GLY A 107 21.47 -23.43 -8.38
C GLY A 107 20.30 -24.20 -8.99
N ALA A 108 19.13 -24.16 -8.34
CA ALA A 108 17.90 -24.83 -8.76
C ALA A 108 17.02 -23.96 -9.69
N LEU A 109 17.24 -22.65 -9.71
CA LEU A 109 16.49 -21.70 -10.54
C LEU A 109 17.42 -20.92 -11.47
N ASP A 110 17.07 -20.84 -12.74
CA ASP A 110 17.79 -20.03 -13.71
C ASP A 110 17.46 -18.54 -13.58
N TRP A 111 18.48 -17.70 -13.77
CA TRP A 111 18.36 -16.24 -13.62
C TRP A 111 17.27 -15.61 -14.49
N GLU A 112 17.15 -16.05 -15.74
CA GLU A 112 16.13 -15.54 -16.67
C GLU A 112 14.71 -15.86 -16.19
N VAL A 113 14.53 -17.05 -15.61
CA VAL A 113 13.27 -17.48 -15.00
C VAL A 113 12.95 -16.61 -13.79
N MET A 114 13.93 -16.36 -12.92
CA MET A 114 13.77 -15.47 -11.76
C MET A 114 13.34 -14.05 -12.17
N ILE A 115 13.99 -13.45 -13.18
CA ILE A 115 13.61 -12.13 -13.68
C ILE A 115 12.19 -12.15 -14.27
N SER A 116 11.85 -13.18 -15.04
CA SER A 116 10.52 -13.27 -15.66
C SER A 116 9.39 -13.43 -14.64
N ASN A 117 9.63 -14.15 -13.54
CA ASN A 117 8.71 -14.30 -12.43
C ASN A 117 8.50 -12.97 -11.68
N THR A 118 9.55 -12.17 -11.57
CA THR A 118 9.52 -10.86 -10.90
C THR A 118 8.72 -9.81 -11.69
N LYS A 119 8.58 -9.96 -13.01
CA LYS A 119 7.83 -9.02 -13.87
C LYS A 119 6.31 -9.19 -13.82
N LYS A 120 5.79 -10.33 -13.35
CA LYS A 120 4.35 -10.59 -13.29
C LYS A 120 3.77 -9.95 -12.02
N GLN A 121 3.26 -8.73 -12.12
CA GLN A 121 2.47 -8.12 -11.05
C GLN A 121 0.97 -8.25 -11.34
N PRO A 122 0.25 -9.20 -10.73
CA PRO A 122 -1.16 -9.44 -11.06
C PRO A 122 -2.13 -8.38 -10.50
N LEU A 123 -1.68 -7.44 -9.66
CA LEU A 123 -2.57 -6.55 -8.90
C LEU A 123 -2.42 -5.04 -9.19
N GLU A 124 -1.55 -4.64 -10.13
CA GLU A 124 -1.32 -3.22 -10.44
C GLU A 124 -2.62 -2.48 -10.82
N TRP A 125 -3.52 -3.12 -11.56
CA TRP A 125 -4.78 -2.51 -12.00
C TRP A 125 -5.77 -2.25 -10.85
N MET A 126 -5.85 -3.14 -9.85
CA MET A 126 -6.71 -2.92 -8.68
C MET A 126 -6.18 -1.77 -7.81
N LEU A 127 -4.86 -1.69 -7.64
CA LEU A 127 -4.21 -0.60 -6.90
C LEU A 127 -4.39 0.76 -7.59
N TYR A 128 -4.35 0.79 -8.93
CA TYR A 128 -4.58 2.00 -9.74
C TYR A 128 -6.02 2.51 -9.73
N THR A 129 -7.01 1.65 -9.46
CA THR A 129 -8.43 2.02 -9.48
C THR A 129 -8.97 2.38 -8.09
N ILE A 130 -8.60 1.61 -7.07
CA ILE A 130 -9.10 1.79 -5.71
C ILE A 130 -8.56 3.07 -5.06
N GLY A 131 -7.28 3.41 -5.28
CA GLY A 131 -6.64 4.58 -4.69
C GLY A 131 -7.30 5.90 -5.08
N PRO A 132 -7.48 6.20 -6.39
CA PRO A 132 -8.18 7.40 -6.85
C PRO A 132 -9.64 7.46 -6.41
N CYS A 133 -10.36 6.33 -6.42
CA CYS A 133 -11.75 6.28 -5.95
C CYS A 133 -11.88 6.65 -4.48
N ALA A 134 -10.97 6.16 -3.62
CA ALA A 134 -10.94 6.53 -2.20
C ALA A 134 -10.61 8.03 -2.01
N GLY A 135 -9.66 8.56 -2.80
CA GLY A 135 -9.33 9.98 -2.79
C GLY A 135 -10.50 10.89 -3.18
N VAL A 136 -11.22 10.53 -4.25
CA VAL A 136 -12.42 11.27 -4.70
C VAL A 136 -13.52 11.22 -3.63
N ALA A 137 -13.77 10.06 -3.02
CA ALA A 137 -14.78 9.91 -1.98
C ALA A 137 -14.47 10.80 -0.74
N LEU A 138 -13.20 10.85 -0.32
CA LEU A 138 -12.75 11.72 0.77
C LEU A 138 -12.91 13.20 0.41
N LEU A 139 -12.52 13.59 -0.80
CA LEU A 139 -12.55 14.98 -1.25
C LEU A 139 -13.99 15.49 -1.41
N VAL A 140 -14.88 14.67 -1.94
CA VAL A 140 -16.33 14.96 -2.02
C VAL A 140 -16.95 15.06 -0.62
N GLY A 141 -16.64 14.13 0.28
CA GLY A 141 -17.13 14.16 1.67
C GLY A 141 -16.68 15.42 2.41
N LEU A 142 -15.44 15.84 2.21
CA LEU A 142 -14.88 17.05 2.79
C LEU A 142 -15.56 18.32 2.24
N LEU A 143 -15.68 18.44 0.92
CA LEU A 143 -16.30 19.62 0.28
C LEU A 143 -17.78 19.77 0.67
N VAL A 144 -18.53 18.66 0.70
CA VAL A 144 -19.93 18.68 1.14
C VAL A 144 -20.03 19.02 2.64
N GLY A 145 -19.11 18.52 3.46
CA GLY A 145 -19.03 18.85 4.88
C GLY A 145 -18.78 20.34 5.12
N ILE A 146 -17.83 20.96 4.40
CA ILE A 146 -17.53 22.39 4.48
C ILE A 146 -18.69 23.24 3.95
N ALA A 147 -19.31 22.86 2.83
CA ALA A 147 -20.42 23.62 2.24
C ALA A 147 -21.71 23.58 3.08
N ARG A 148 -21.79 22.66 4.05
CA ARG A 148 -22.91 22.50 5.00
C ARG A 148 -22.57 22.97 6.41
N LEU A 149 -21.35 23.51 6.60
CA LEU A 149 -20.89 24.18 7.82
C LEU A 149 -21.38 25.63 7.81
#